data_AF-I3ZXD8-F1
#
_entry.id   AF-I3ZXD8-F1
#
_cell.length_a   1.000
_cell.length_b   1.000
_cell.length_c   1.000
_cell.angle_alpha   90.00
_cell.angle_beta   90.00
_cell.angle_gamma   90.00
#
_symmetry.space_group_name_H-M   'P 1'
#
loop_
_entity.id
_entity.type
_entity.pdbx_description
1 polymer ?
#
loop_
_entity_poly.entity_id
_entity_poly.type
_entity_poly.pdbx_seq_one_letter_code
_entity_poly.pdbx_strand_id
1 'polypeptide(L)'
;MEKFFLLSVLIFITSCRFQCDYCYGEGEIDCFECDGEGSLTCDVCDGEGRLICSECDGTSEEECIFCWGKGKKECIYCHGDGYEYDYIDSEYETCSFCLGDGYERCFSCSGRGYNDCRSCSDGFVVCYNCNGDGENDCDECDGEGTVECDNCNGYGYMKF
;
A
#
# COMPACT_ATOMS: atom_id res chain seq x y z
N MET A 1 -41.65 -61.31 -11.27
CA MET A 1 -42.11 -59.97 -11.69
C MET A 1 -41.95 -58.93 -10.59
N GLU A 2 -42.20 -59.26 -9.32
CA GLU A 2 -42.05 -58.32 -8.18
C GLU A 2 -40.64 -57.74 -8.00
N LYS A 3 -39.57 -58.54 -8.18
CA LYS A 3 -38.18 -58.05 -8.09
C LYS A 3 -37.84 -56.96 -9.12
N PHE A 4 -38.42 -57.04 -10.32
CA PHE A 4 -38.21 -56.05 -11.38
C PHE A 4 -38.95 -54.73 -11.07
N PHE A 5 -40.15 -54.83 -10.48
CA PHE A 5 -40.95 -53.68 -10.07
C PHE A 5 -40.31 -52.95 -8.89
N LEU A 6 -39.76 -53.69 -7.91
CA LEU A 6 -38.98 -53.12 -6.81
C LEU A 6 -37.69 -52.47 -7.30
N LEU A 7 -36.98 -53.09 -8.26
CA LEU A 7 -35.79 -52.48 -8.86
C LEU A 7 -36.13 -51.16 -9.58
N SER A 8 -37.21 -51.12 -10.38
CA SER A 8 -37.61 -49.90 -11.07
C SER A 8 -38.02 -48.79 -10.10
N VAL A 9 -38.77 -49.11 -9.04
CA VAL A 9 -39.18 -48.12 -8.03
C VAL A 9 -37.96 -47.60 -7.27
N LEU A 10 -37.01 -48.46 -6.91
CA LEU A 10 -35.74 -48.06 -6.29
C LEU A 10 -34.93 -47.14 -7.22
N ILE A 11 -34.81 -47.47 -8.51
CA ILE A 11 -34.11 -46.63 -9.50
C ILE A 11 -34.79 -45.25 -9.61
N PHE A 12 -36.12 -45.22 -9.69
CA PHE A 12 -36.88 -43.96 -9.75
C PHE A 12 -36.71 -43.09 -8.50
N ILE A 13 -36.72 -43.70 -7.30
CA ILE A 13 -36.52 -42.98 -6.03
C ILE A 13 -35.08 -42.46 -5.94
N THR A 14 -34.07 -43.31 -6.20
CA THR A 14 -32.65 -42.91 -6.16
C THR A 14 -32.26 -41.88 -7.22
N SER A 15 -33.08 -41.70 -8.26
CA SER A 15 -32.85 -40.71 -9.33
C SER A 15 -33.66 -39.43 -9.14
N CYS A 16 -34.53 -39.36 -8.12
CA CYS A 16 -35.37 -38.20 -7.86
C CYS A 16 -34.53 -37.09 -7.23
N ARG A 17 -34.38 -35.99 -7.96
CA ARG A 17 -33.62 -34.80 -7.54
C ARG A 17 -34.57 -33.62 -7.50
N PHE A 18 -34.56 -32.90 -6.38
CA PHE A 18 -35.31 -31.65 -6.24
C PHE A 18 -34.31 -30.51 -6.15
N GLN A 19 -34.50 -29.48 -6.97
CA GLN A 19 -33.69 -28.28 -6.91
C GLN A 19 -33.63 -27.76 -5.47
N CYS A 20 -32.44 -27.39 -5.03
CA CYS A 20 -32.26 -26.79 -3.72
C CYS A 20 -32.79 -25.35 -3.78
N ASP A 21 -33.85 -25.06 -3.04
CA ASP A 21 -34.45 -23.72 -3.00
C ASP A 21 -33.54 -22.68 -2.34
N TYR A 22 -32.55 -23.11 -1.54
CA TYR A 22 -31.66 -22.21 -0.81
C TYR A 22 -30.58 -21.58 -1.69
N CYS A 23 -30.04 -22.35 -2.64
CA CYS A 23 -29.06 -21.87 -3.63
C CYS A 23 -29.66 -21.78 -5.04
N TYR A 24 -30.97 -21.94 -5.18
CA TYR A 24 -31.69 -21.95 -6.45
C TYR A 24 -31.06 -22.85 -7.53
N GLY A 25 -30.43 -23.96 -7.14
CA GLY A 25 -29.84 -24.91 -8.08
C GLY A 25 -28.36 -24.69 -8.42
N GLU A 26 -27.74 -23.60 -7.95
CA GLU A 26 -26.34 -23.29 -8.27
C GLU A 26 -25.35 -24.18 -7.51
N GLY A 27 -25.73 -24.61 -6.30
CA GLY A 27 -24.84 -25.41 -5.43
C GLY A 27 -23.94 -24.56 -4.54
N GLU A 28 -23.84 -23.27 -4.80
CA GLU A 28 -23.11 -22.29 -3.99
C GLU A 28 -24.02 -21.11 -3.65
N ILE A 29 -23.61 -20.34 -2.66
CA ILE A 29 -24.24 -19.06 -2.31
C ILE A 29 -23.15 -18.00 -2.17
N ASP A 30 -23.51 -16.73 -2.38
CA ASP A 30 -22.59 -15.62 -2.16
C ASP A 30 -22.08 -15.66 -0.70
N CYS A 31 -20.78 -15.45 -0.54
CA CYS A 31 -20.17 -15.29 0.78
C CYS A 31 -20.72 -14.01 1.41
N PHE A 32 -21.26 -14.15 2.62
CA PHE A 32 -21.89 -13.03 3.32
C PHE A 32 -20.87 -12.05 3.92
N GLU A 33 -19.67 -12.52 4.28
CA GLU A 33 -18.63 -11.64 4.83
C GLU A 33 -18.15 -10.61 3.81
N CYS A 34 -17.98 -11.01 2.55
CA CYS A 34 -17.52 -10.13 1.47
C CYS A 34 -18.62 -9.75 0.46
N ASP A 35 -19.88 -10.01 0.78
CA ASP A 35 -21.03 -9.73 -0.10
C ASP A 35 -20.85 -10.22 -1.56
N GLY A 36 -20.15 -11.35 -1.74
CA GLY A 36 -19.88 -11.94 -3.06
C GLY A 36 -18.64 -11.40 -3.79
N GLU A 37 -17.91 -10.44 -3.22
CA GLU A 37 -16.74 -9.83 -3.90
C GLU A 37 -15.49 -10.72 -3.87
N GLY A 38 -15.38 -11.57 -2.85
CA GLY A 38 -14.21 -12.43 -2.64
C GLY A 38 -13.06 -11.75 -1.89
N SER A 39 -13.06 -10.43 -1.80
CA SER A 39 -12.06 -9.66 -1.05
C SER A 39 -12.72 -8.71 -0.04
N LEU A 40 -11.93 -8.25 0.92
CA LEU A 40 -12.28 -7.20 1.87
C LEU A 40 -11.29 -6.05 1.70
N THR A 41 -11.82 -4.82 1.66
CA THR A 41 -10.97 -3.62 1.67
C THR A 41 -10.07 -3.63 2.90
N CYS A 42 -8.78 -3.34 2.71
CA CYS A 42 -7.85 -3.26 3.83
C CYS A 42 -8.10 -1.98 4.64
N ASP A 43 -8.74 -2.14 5.80
CA ASP A 43 -9.06 -1.06 6.74
C ASP A 43 -7.85 -0.22 7.18
N VAL A 44 -6.64 -0.79 7.17
CA VAL A 44 -5.46 -0.06 7.64
C VAL A 44 -5.02 1.02 6.66
N CYS A 45 -5.24 0.80 5.36
CA CYS A 45 -4.92 1.76 4.31
C CYS A 45 -6.15 2.28 3.55
N ASP A 46 -7.35 1.96 4.03
CA ASP A 46 -8.61 2.34 3.40
C ASP A 46 -8.66 2.03 1.89
N GLY A 47 -8.09 0.89 1.47
CA GLY A 47 -8.04 0.50 0.05
C GLY A 47 -6.89 1.08 -0.78
N GLU A 48 -6.07 1.99 -0.24
CA GLU A 48 -5.01 2.66 -1.02
C GLU A 48 -3.77 1.79 -1.28
N GLY A 49 -3.60 0.69 -0.53
CA GLY A 49 -2.41 -0.17 -0.60
C GLY A 49 -1.13 0.47 -0.02
N ARG A 50 -1.20 1.71 0.46
CA ARG A 50 -0.06 2.47 0.97
C ARG A 50 -0.45 3.34 2.15
N LEU A 51 0.53 3.65 2.98
CA LEU A 51 0.40 4.53 4.14
C LEU A 51 1.31 5.73 3.97
N ILE A 52 0.86 6.88 4.48
CA ILE A 52 1.71 8.07 4.58
C ILE A 52 2.92 7.73 5.44
N CYS A 53 4.12 8.02 4.93
CA CYS A 53 5.34 7.84 5.69
C CYS A 53 5.35 8.80 6.88
N SER A 54 5.39 8.25 8.09
CA SER A 54 5.40 9.03 9.33
C SER A 54 6.74 9.70 9.63
N GLU A 55 7.84 9.26 9.01
CA GLU A 55 9.15 9.89 9.23
C GLU A 55 9.26 11.23 8.51
N CYS A 56 8.64 11.36 7.34
CA CYS A 56 8.62 12.60 6.56
C CYS A 56 7.21 13.22 6.42
N ASP A 57 6.22 12.71 7.14
CA ASP A 57 4.81 13.15 7.05
C ASP A 57 4.29 13.25 5.59
N GLY A 58 4.74 12.36 4.72
CA GLY A 58 4.36 12.32 3.31
C GLY A 58 5.06 13.32 2.40
N THR A 59 6.05 14.08 2.88
CA THR A 59 6.77 15.08 2.05
C THR A 59 7.77 14.45 1.09
N SER A 60 8.18 13.19 1.33
CA SER A 60 9.27 12.48 0.64
C SER A 60 10.68 13.04 0.88
N GLU A 61 10.80 14.16 1.61
CA GLU A 61 12.05 14.88 1.83
C GLU A 61 12.13 15.42 3.27
N GLU A 62 13.33 15.40 3.83
CA GLU A 62 13.63 15.95 5.15
C GLU A 62 14.56 17.15 5.04
N GLU A 63 14.28 18.18 5.85
CA GLU A 63 15.12 19.38 5.91
C GLU A 63 16.55 19.01 6.28
N CYS A 64 17.52 19.49 5.49
CA CYS A 64 18.93 19.24 5.78
C CYS A 64 19.35 19.99 7.04
N ILE A 65 19.51 19.25 8.14
CA ILE A 65 19.91 19.77 9.45
C ILE A 65 21.22 20.56 9.46
N PHE A 66 22.07 20.34 8.46
CA PHE A 66 23.36 21.02 8.37
C PHE A 66 23.26 22.42 7.77
N CYS A 67 22.20 22.73 7.02
CA CYS A 67 21.99 24.07 6.46
C CYS A 67 20.60 24.65 6.76
N TRP A 68 19.77 23.92 7.52
CA TRP A 68 18.42 24.30 7.90
C TRP A 68 17.58 24.73 6.70
N GLY A 69 17.50 23.86 5.69
CA GLY A 69 16.73 24.11 4.47
C GLY A 69 17.37 25.08 3.48
N LYS A 70 18.43 25.81 3.85
CA LYS A 70 18.98 26.88 3.00
C LYS A 70 19.77 26.39 1.79
N GLY A 71 20.23 25.14 1.80
CA GLY A 71 21.13 24.59 0.77
C GLY A 71 22.56 25.15 0.80
N LYS A 72 22.84 26.16 1.63
CA LYS A 72 24.15 26.81 1.75
C LYS A 72 24.48 27.12 3.20
N LYS A 73 25.77 27.23 3.50
CA LYS A 73 26.33 27.60 4.79
C LYS A 73 27.12 28.88 4.66
N GLU A 74 27.16 29.67 5.74
CA GLU A 74 28.02 30.85 5.79
C GLU A 74 29.48 30.44 5.59
N CYS A 75 30.20 31.15 4.72
CA CYS A 75 31.62 30.93 4.51
C CYS A 75 32.37 31.33 5.77
N ILE A 76 33.12 30.40 6.35
CA ILE A 76 33.79 30.59 7.64
C ILE A 76 34.94 31.60 7.57
N TYR A 77 35.45 31.89 6.37
CA TYR A 77 36.61 32.76 6.15
C TYR A 77 36.23 34.24 6.09
N CYS A 78 35.04 34.54 5.57
CA CYS A 78 34.51 35.91 5.47
C CYS A 78 33.25 36.15 6.29
N HIS A 79 32.80 35.18 7.09
CA HIS A 79 31.61 35.29 7.96
C HIS A 79 30.35 35.81 7.24
N GLY A 80 30.14 35.37 6.00
CA GLY A 80 28.98 35.78 5.21
C GLY A 80 29.15 37.08 4.43
N ASP A 81 30.19 37.86 4.69
CA ASP A 81 30.38 39.16 4.05
C ASP A 81 30.81 39.03 2.58
N GLY A 82 31.44 37.92 2.21
CA GLY A 82 31.97 37.69 0.87
C GLY A 82 33.28 38.43 0.57
N TYR A 83 33.73 39.29 1.48
CA TYR A 83 34.94 40.09 1.35
C TYR A 83 35.83 39.95 2.58
N GLU A 84 37.13 40.10 2.38
CA GLU A 84 38.14 40.13 3.44
C GLU A 84 38.95 41.42 3.31
N TYR A 85 39.37 42.00 4.45
CA TYR A 85 40.17 43.22 4.43
C TYR A 85 41.64 42.91 4.20
N ASP A 86 42.22 43.46 3.15
CA ASP A 86 43.65 43.38 2.88
C ASP A 86 44.40 44.51 3.60
N TYR A 87 45.24 44.14 4.56
CA TYR A 87 46.04 45.08 5.33
C TYR A 87 47.24 45.64 4.56
N ILE A 88 47.66 45.00 3.46
CA ILE A 88 48.79 45.46 2.65
C ILE A 88 48.36 46.66 1.81
N ASP A 89 47.27 46.48 1.06
CA ASP A 89 46.75 47.50 0.14
C ASP A 89 45.68 48.39 0.78
N SER A 90 45.24 48.08 2.01
CA SER A 90 44.21 48.81 2.77
C SER A 90 42.83 48.86 2.09
N GLU A 91 42.51 47.83 1.30
CA GLU A 91 41.27 47.68 0.53
C GLU A 91 40.52 46.39 0.90
N TYR A 92 39.26 46.28 0.48
CA TYR A 92 38.49 45.04 0.61
C TYR A 92 38.65 44.19 -0.64
N GLU A 93 39.06 42.95 -0.45
CA GLU A 93 39.23 41.97 -1.51
C GLU A 93 38.14 40.90 -1.46
N THR A 94 37.83 40.32 -2.62
CA THR A 94 36.84 39.25 -2.70
C THR A 94 37.37 38.02 -1.99
N CYS A 95 36.59 37.43 -1.08
CA CYS A 95 36.95 36.19 -0.42
C CYS A 95 37.12 35.08 -1.46
N SER A 96 38.34 34.58 -1.61
CA SER A 96 38.68 33.59 -2.63
C SER A 96 38.02 32.22 -2.41
N PHE A 97 37.58 31.93 -1.19
CA PHE A 97 36.94 30.66 -0.83
C PHE A 97 35.48 30.58 -1.26
N CYS A 98 34.75 31.69 -1.20
CA CYS A 98 33.34 31.77 -1.62
C CYS A 98 33.13 32.60 -2.91
N LEU A 99 34.22 33.13 -3.49
CA LEU A 99 34.21 33.95 -4.69
C LEU A 99 33.26 35.17 -4.58
N GLY A 100 33.14 35.72 -3.37
CA GLY A 100 32.28 36.88 -3.10
C GLY A 100 30.84 36.57 -2.73
N ASP A 101 30.39 35.31 -2.80
CA ASP A 101 29.01 34.96 -2.44
C ASP A 101 28.75 35.07 -0.93
N GLY A 102 29.79 34.96 -0.11
CA GLY A 102 29.68 34.90 1.35
C GLY A 102 29.20 33.55 1.87
N TYR A 103 28.73 32.65 0.99
CA TYR A 103 28.23 31.33 1.36
C TYR A 103 28.91 30.23 0.55
N GLU A 104 28.89 29.03 1.12
CA GLU A 104 29.36 27.80 0.51
C GLU A 104 28.20 26.83 0.32
N ARG A 105 28.18 26.14 -0.81
CA ARG A 105 27.19 25.09 -1.08
C ARG A 105 27.24 24.04 0.01
N CYS A 106 26.10 23.72 0.62
CA CYS A 106 26.02 22.68 1.64
C CYS A 106 26.27 21.31 0.96
N PHE A 107 27.40 20.69 1.32
CA PHE A 107 27.80 19.39 0.76
C PHE A 107 26.80 18.28 1.11
N SER A 108 26.31 18.25 2.35
CA SER A 108 25.43 17.18 2.84
C SER A 108 24.15 17.00 2.03
N CYS A 109 23.53 18.09 1.57
CA CYS A 109 22.33 18.07 0.72
C CYS A 109 22.63 18.49 -0.72
N SER A 110 23.90 18.60 -1.09
CA SER A 110 24.29 19.02 -2.44
C SER A 110 23.58 20.31 -2.90
N GLY A 111 23.46 21.31 -2.03
CA GLY A 111 22.83 22.58 -2.38
C GLY A 111 21.29 22.59 -2.40
N ARG A 112 20.62 21.44 -2.26
CA ARG A 112 19.15 21.37 -2.36
C ARG A 112 18.43 21.99 -1.16
N GLY A 113 19.02 21.89 0.03
CA GLY A 113 18.37 22.26 1.29
C GLY A 113 17.66 21.09 1.96
N TYR A 114 17.38 20.02 1.23
CA TYR A 114 16.67 18.82 1.69
C TYR A 114 17.42 17.55 1.30
N ASN A 115 17.14 16.46 2.01
CA ASN A 115 17.56 15.12 1.64
C ASN A 115 16.33 14.24 1.46
N ASP A 116 16.41 13.32 0.50
CA ASP A 116 15.36 12.34 0.26
C ASP A 116 15.14 11.50 1.54
N CYS A 117 13.89 11.32 1.94
CA CYS A 117 13.54 10.46 3.06
C CYS A 117 13.86 9.01 2.66
N ARG A 118 14.66 8.31 3.49
CA ARG A 118 15.19 6.98 3.14
C ARG A 118 14.24 5.83 3.46
N SER A 119 13.17 6.13 4.20
CA SER A 119 12.25 5.14 4.74
C SER A 119 11.00 4.99 3.88
N CYS A 120 10.88 5.74 2.78
CA CYS A 120 9.71 5.73 1.91
C CYS A 120 10.07 5.98 0.44
N SER A 121 9.08 5.82 -0.43
CA SER A 121 9.12 6.28 -1.82
C SER A 121 7.99 7.29 -2.01
N ASP A 122 8.32 8.48 -2.51
CA ASP A 122 7.36 9.55 -2.79
C ASP A 122 6.47 9.92 -1.58
N GLY A 123 6.98 9.73 -0.36
CA GLY A 123 6.26 10.05 0.87
C GLY A 123 5.37 8.91 1.37
N PHE A 124 5.42 7.73 0.75
CA PHE A 124 4.57 6.59 1.11
C PHE A 124 5.38 5.32 1.42
N VAL A 125 4.86 4.53 2.33
CA VAL A 125 5.30 3.16 2.59
C VAL A 125 4.22 2.19 2.15
N VAL A 126 4.62 1.00 1.70
CA VAL A 126 3.67 -0.05 1.34
C VAL A 126 2.88 -0.48 2.58
N CYS A 127 1.58 -0.65 2.44
CA CYS A 127 0.77 -1.22 3.52
C CYS A 127 1.08 -2.71 3.62
N TYR A 128 1.77 -3.13 4.68
CA TYR A 128 2.13 -4.53 4.88
C TYR A 128 0.92 -5.43 5.22
N ASN A 129 -0.21 -4.87 5.66
CA ASN A 129 -1.40 -5.66 5.98
C ASN A 129 -2.17 -6.14 4.75
N CYS A 130 -1.87 -5.57 3.56
CA CYS A 130 -2.40 -6.03 2.27
C CYS A 130 -1.31 -6.10 1.21
N ASN A 131 -0.04 -6.10 1.61
CA ASN A 131 1.14 -6.14 0.75
C ASN A 131 1.18 -5.12 -0.42
N GLY A 132 0.39 -4.05 -0.36
CA GLY A 132 0.29 -3.07 -1.45
C GLY A 132 -0.97 -3.18 -2.31
N ASP A 133 -1.77 -4.22 -2.13
CA ASP A 133 -2.91 -4.51 -3.01
C ASP A 133 -4.15 -3.66 -2.66
N GLY A 134 -4.22 -3.17 -1.42
CA GLY A 134 -5.36 -2.40 -0.92
C GLY A 134 -6.51 -3.25 -0.40
N GLU A 135 -6.51 -4.54 -0.70
CA GLU A 135 -7.52 -5.51 -0.29
C GLU A 135 -6.85 -6.78 0.25
N ASN A 136 -7.59 -7.58 1.00
CA ASN A 136 -7.21 -8.92 1.40
C ASN A 136 -8.28 -9.90 0.94
N ASP A 137 -7.87 -11.11 0.57
CA ASP A 137 -8.81 -12.18 0.30
C ASP A 137 -9.72 -12.40 1.52
N CYS A 138 -11.00 -12.62 1.26
CA CYS A 138 -11.96 -12.97 2.31
C CYS A 138 -11.65 -14.38 2.82
N ASP A 139 -11.34 -14.49 4.11
CA ASP A 139 -10.98 -15.77 4.76
C ASP A 139 -12.15 -16.78 4.75
N GLU A 140 -13.41 -16.33 4.77
CA GLU A 140 -14.58 -17.23 4.75
C GLU A 140 -14.73 -17.99 3.43
N CYS A 141 -14.37 -17.36 2.30
CA CYS A 141 -14.50 -17.94 0.97
C CYS A 141 -13.17 -18.16 0.24
N ASP A 142 -12.03 -18.02 0.94
CA ASP A 142 -10.68 -18.13 0.38
C ASP A 142 -10.48 -17.33 -0.93
N GLY A 143 -11.09 -16.14 -1.03
CA GLY A 143 -10.99 -15.29 -2.23
C GLY A 143 -12.03 -15.56 -3.34
N GLU A 144 -12.83 -16.62 -3.26
CA GLU A 144 -13.72 -17.04 -4.36
C GLU A 144 -15.00 -16.20 -4.48
N GLY A 145 -15.41 -15.54 -3.39
CA GLY A 145 -16.67 -14.78 -3.30
C GLY A 145 -17.91 -15.64 -3.07
N THR A 146 -17.80 -16.96 -3.15
CA THR A 146 -18.91 -17.89 -2.87
C THR A 146 -18.50 -18.94 -1.84
N VAL A 147 -19.50 -19.51 -1.17
CA VAL A 147 -19.33 -20.68 -0.29
C VAL A 147 -20.27 -21.80 -0.72
N GLU A 148 -19.84 -23.04 -0.46
CA GLU A 148 -20.64 -24.23 -0.77
C GLU A 148 -22.01 -24.17 -0.04
N CYS A 149 -23.08 -24.46 -0.76
CA CYS A 149 -24.40 -24.53 -0.15
C CYS A 149 -24.54 -25.82 0.68
N ASP A 150 -24.37 -25.69 2.00
CA ASP A 150 -24.53 -26.78 2.98
C ASP A 150 -25.84 -27.53 2.84
N ASN A 151 -26.92 -26.82 2.49
CA ASN A 151 -28.25 -27.43 2.33
C ASN A 151 -28.29 -28.47 1.21
N CYS A 152 -27.35 -28.44 0.26
CA CYS A 152 -27.27 -29.43 -0.80
C CYS A 152 -25.86 -30.01 -1.00
N ASN A 153 -24.91 -29.72 -0.11
CA ASN A 153 -23.49 -30.11 -0.21
C ASN A 153 -22.94 -29.87 -1.63
N GLY A 154 -23.10 -28.64 -2.13
CA GLY A 154 -22.55 -28.25 -3.43
C GLY A 154 -23.30 -28.79 -4.65
N TYR A 155 -24.28 -29.68 -4.49
CA TYR A 155 -24.90 -30.34 -5.63
C TYR A 155 -25.93 -29.50 -6.38
N GLY A 156 -26.49 -28.47 -5.74
CA GLY A 156 -27.63 -27.69 -6.26
C GLY A 156 -28.98 -28.42 -6.15
N TYR A 157 -29.02 -29.65 -5.62
CA TYR A 157 -30.27 -30.42 -5.48
C TYR A 157 -30.19 -31.44 -4.33
N MET A 158 -31.36 -31.76 -3.77
CA MET A 158 -31.55 -32.76 -2.73
C MET A 158 -31.84 -34.14 -3.33
N LYS A 159 -31.35 -35.20 -2.66
CA LYS A 159 -31.60 -36.61 -3.01
C LYS A 159 -32.33 -37.33 -1.86
N PHE A 160 -33.15 -38.31 -2.18
CA PHE A 160 -33.83 -39.21 -1.23
C PHE A 160 -33.27 -40.63 -1.27
#